data_AF-A0A954X8X0-F1
#
_entry.id   AF-A0A954X8X0-F1
#
_cell.length_a   1.000
_cell.length_b   1.000
_cell.length_c   1.000
_cell.angle_alpha   90.00
_cell.angle_beta   90.00
_cell.angle_gamma   90.00
#
_symmetry.space_group_name_H-M   'P 1'
#
loop_
_entity.id
_entity.type
_entity.pdbx_description
1 polymer ?
#
loop_
_entity_poly.entity_id
_entity_poly.type
_entity_poly.pdbx_seq_one_letter_code
_entity_poly.pdbx_strand_id
1 'polypeptide(L)' 'MISDYVPAILGAIAIATYILQLWTGIAVAGWAGDQSLIEREKSPGPYWFVMALQTVLLIAIPALIAVYG' A
#
# COMPACT_ATOMS: atom_id res chain seq x y z
N MET A 1 -9.26 8.21 -23.78
CA MET A 1 -10.35 8.48 -22.81
C MET A 1 -9.72 8.48 -21.42
N ILE A 2 -10.27 9.17 -20.40
CA ILE A 2 -9.63 9.23 -19.07
C ILE A 2 -9.39 7.85 -18.43
N SER A 3 -10.19 6.86 -18.86
CA SER A 3 -10.03 5.43 -18.58
C SER A 3 -8.62 4.89 -18.82
N ASP A 4 -7.92 5.40 -19.83
CA ASP A 4 -6.63 4.87 -20.26
C ASP A 4 -5.52 5.20 -19.24
N TYR A 5 -5.74 6.22 -18.41
CA TYR A 5 -4.81 6.66 -17.37
C TYR A 5 -5.16 6.15 -15.97
N VAL A 6 -6.33 5.51 -15.80
CA VAL A 6 -6.78 5.00 -14.49
C VAL A 6 -5.73 4.10 -13.82
N PRO A 7 -5.07 3.16 -14.51
CA PRO A 7 -4.05 2.32 -13.88
C PRO A 7 -2.87 3.13 -13.35
N ALA A 8 -2.40 4.13 -14.12
CA ALA A 8 -1.28 4.98 -13.72
C ALA A 8 -1.63 5.88 -12.54
N ILE A 9 -2.86 6.43 -12.51
CA ILE A 9 -3.35 7.26 -11.40
C ILE A 9 -3.45 6.42 -10.12
N LEU A 10 -4.02 5.22 -10.18
CA LEU A 10 -4.12 4.33 -9.02
C LEU A 10 -2.74 3.90 -8.51
N GLY A 11 -1.80 3.62 -9.42
CA GLY A 11 -0.40 3.32 -9.06
C GLY A 11 0.27 4.48 -8.35
N ALA A 12 0.13 5.71 -8.86
CA ALA A 12 0.67 6.91 -8.23
C ALA A 12 0.08 7.15 -6.83
N ILE A 13 -1.23 6.98 -6.67
CA ILE A 13 -1.89 7.09 -5.36
C ILE A 13 -1.34 6.04 -4.40
N ALA A 14 -1.23 4.77 -4.83
CA ALA A 14 -0.71 3.70 -3.98
C ALA A 14 0.72 3.98 -3.50
N ILE A 15 1.61 4.46 -4.38
CA ILE A 15 2.98 4.84 -4.03
C ILE A 15 2.98 6.01 -3.04
N ALA A 16 2.20 7.06 -3.31
CA ALA A 16 2.11 8.21 -2.42
C ALA A 16 1.58 7.82 -1.03
N THR A 17 0.55 6.99 -0.96
CA THR A 17 0.01 6.46 0.30
C THR A 17 1.06 5.62 1.03
N TYR A 18 1.81 4.77 0.33
CA TYR A 18 2.89 3.99 0.94
C TYR A 18 3.98 4.86 1.56
N ILE A 19 4.41 5.92 0.85
CA ILE A 19 5.40 6.89 1.36
C ILE A 19 4.85 7.63 2.58
N LEU A 20 3.57 8.04 2.55
CA LEU A 20 2.93 8.69 3.69
C LEU A 20 2.85 7.77 4.91
N GLN A 21 2.57 6.48 4.74
CA GLN A 21 2.56 5.51 5.83
C GLN A 21 3.97 5.36 6.45
N LEU A 22 5.03 5.30 5.64
CA LEU A 22 6.41 5.28 6.12
C LEU A 22 6.79 6.53 6.93
N TRP A 23 6.37 7.70 6.43
CA TRP A 23 6.70 8.99 7.05
C TRP A 23 5.94 9.19 8.36
N THR A 24 4.62 8.97 8.35
CA THR A 24 3.76 9.14 9.52
C THR A 24 3.92 8.02 10.55
N GLY A 25 4.40 6.85 10.12
CA GLY A 25 4.41 5.66 10.96
C GLY A 25 3.01 5.10 11.23
N ILE A 26 2.02 5.42 10.39
CA ILE A 26 0.65 4.91 10.50
C ILE A 26 0.40 4.03 9.28
N ALA A 27 0.18 2.73 9.48
CA ALA A 27 -0.13 1.79 8.41
C ALA A 27 -1.64 1.52 8.35
N VAL A 28 -2.20 1.43 7.14
CA VAL A 28 -3.61 1.09 6.93
C VAL A 28 -3.72 -0.42 6.71
N ALA A 29 -4.32 -1.13 7.67
CA ALA A 29 -4.37 -2.60 7.69
C ALA A 29 -5.79 -3.19 7.64
N GLY A 30 -6.83 -2.39 7.92
CA GLY A 30 -8.21 -2.87 8.02
C GLY A 30 -9.07 -2.51 6.80
N TRP A 31 -9.86 -3.49 6.33
CA TRP A 31 -10.96 -3.29 5.38
C TRP A 31 -12.28 -2.94 6.08
N ALA A 32 -12.35 -3.13 7.41
CA ALA A 32 -13.48 -2.79 8.27
C ALA A 32 -13.03 -1.71 9.27
N GLY A 33 -13.75 -0.59 9.33
CA GLY A 33 -13.27 0.72 9.81
C GLY A 33 -12.82 0.84 11.27
N ASP A 34 -13.02 -0.17 12.11
CA ASP A 34 -12.81 -0.03 13.56
C ASP A 34 -11.36 -0.26 14.03
N GLN A 35 -10.53 -0.96 13.25
CA GLN A 35 -9.09 -1.14 13.51
C GLN A 35 -8.26 -0.97 12.24
N SER A 36 -8.61 0.06 11.46
CA SER A 36 -7.99 0.28 10.15
C SER A 36 -6.56 0.84 10.22
N LEU A 37 -6.17 1.44 11.35
CA LEU A 37 -4.88 2.13 11.51
C LEU A 37 -3.98 1.43 12.53
N ILE A 38 -2.75 1.16 12.13
CA ILE A 38 -1.70 0.59 12.97
C ILE A 38 -0.59 1.62 13.12
N GLU A 39 -0.40 2.10 14.35
CA GLU A 39 0.68 3.03 14.68
C GLU A 39 1.98 2.27 14.99
N ARG A 40 3.09 2.71 14.37
CA ARG A 40 4.43 2.14 14.55
C ARG A 40 4.90 2.23 16.00
N GLU A 41 4.56 3.30 16.71
CA GLU A 41 4.99 3.51 18.09
C GLU A 41 4.29 2.56 19.08
N LYS A 42 2.99 2.28 18.86
CA LYS A 42 2.20 1.38 19.72
C LYS A 42 2.44 -0.10 19.41
N SER A 43 2.69 -0.40 18.13
CA SER A 43 2.72 -1.78 17.62
C SER A 43 3.71 -1.92 16.47
N PRO A 44 5.03 -1.85 16.74
CA PRO A 44 6.05 -1.83 15.69
C PRO A 44 6.08 -3.11 14.86
N GLY A 45 5.87 -4.28 15.47
CA GLY A 45 5.83 -5.56 14.75
C GLY A 45 4.69 -5.62 13.72
N PRO A 46 3.43 -5.46 14.13
CA PRO A 46 2.28 -5.40 13.21
C PRO A 46 2.41 -4.32 12.13
N TYR A 47 2.93 -3.15 12.47
CA TYR A 47 3.19 -2.08 11.51
C TYR A 47 4.13 -2.57 10.39
N TRP A 48 5.30 -3.12 10.75
CA TRP A 48 6.28 -3.57 9.76
C TRP A 48 5.80 -4.77 8.95
N PHE A 49 5.00 -5.65 9.53
CA PHE A 49 4.36 -6.75 8.80
C PHE A 49 3.44 -6.22 7.69
N VAL A 50 2.60 -5.23 8.00
CA VAL A 50 1.68 -4.62 7.01
C VAL A 50 2.47 -3.88 5.94
N MET A 51 3.49 -3.12 6.32
CA MET A 51 4.35 -2.43 5.35
C MET A 51 5.04 -3.42 4.42
N ALA A 52 5.60 -4.52 4.93
CA ALA A 52 6.23 -5.56 4.11
C ALA A 52 5.23 -6.21 3.14
N LEU A 53 4.02 -6.52 3.60
CA LEU A 53 2.95 -7.04 2.74
C LEU A 53 2.60 -6.05 1.63
N GLN A 54 2.43 -4.77 1.96
CA GLN A 54 2.17 -3.72 0.97
C GLN A 54 3.31 -3.58 -0.03
N THR A 55 4.59 -3.67 0.40
CA THR A 55 5.74 -3.68 -0.51
C THR A 55 5.70 -4.85 -1.49
N VAL A 56 5.40 -6.05 -0.98
CA VAL A 56 5.28 -7.25 -1.82
C VAL A 56 4.18 -7.05 -2.86
N LEU A 57 3.01 -6.53 -2.48
CA LEU A 57 1.93 -6.26 -3.42
C LEU A 57 2.30 -5.19 -4.46
N LEU A 58 2.97 -4.12 -4.03
CA LEU A 58 3.42 -3.04 -4.89
C LEU A 58 4.41 -3.51 -5.96
N ILE A 59 5.17 -4.58 -5.70
CA ILE A 59 6.13 -5.14 -6.65
C ILE A 59 5.52 -6.32 -7.43
N ALA A 60 4.86 -7.25 -6.74
CA ALA A 60 4.36 -8.49 -7.32
C ALA A 60 3.26 -8.23 -8.35
N ILE A 61 2.35 -7.28 -8.10
CA ILE A 61 1.26 -6.98 -9.05
C ILE A 61 1.83 -6.43 -10.37
N PRO A 62 2.67 -5.36 -10.39
CA PRO A 62 3.30 -4.91 -11.63
C PRO A 62 4.17 -5.97 -12.31
N ALA A 63 4.91 -6.78 -11.53
CA ALA A 63 5.73 -7.86 -12.10
C ALA A 63 4.87 -8.93 -12.79
N LEU A 64 3.76 -9.35 -12.17
CA LEU A 64 2.83 -10.30 -12.79
C LEU A 64 2.20 -9.75 -14.07
N ILE A 65 1.80 -8.47 -14.07
CA ILE A 65 1.29 -7.79 -15.25
C ILE A 65 2.37 -7.73 -16.34
N ALA A 66 3.62 -7.43 -16.01
CA ALA A 66 4.71 -7.34 -16.98
C ALA A 66 5.08 -8.71 -17.59
N VAL A 67 4.86 -9.82 -16.87
CA VAL A 67 5.21 -11.17 -17.32
C VAL A 67 4.07 -11.85 -18.08
N TYR A 68 2.81 -11.62 -17.67
CA TYR A 68 1.64 -12.35 -18.17
C TYR A 68 0.59 -11.48 -18.87
N GLY A 69 0.75 -10.15 -18.84
CA GLY A 69 -0.17 -9.18 -19.43
C GLY A 69 0.19 -8.76 -20.85
#